data_AF-A0A2D9IVR9-F1
#
_entry.id   AF-A0A2D9IVR9-F1
#
_cell.length_a   1.000
_cell.length_b   1.000
_cell.length_c   1.000
_cell.angle_alpha   90.00
_cell.angle_beta   90.00
_cell.angle_gamma   90.00
#
_symmetry.space_group_name_H-M   'P 1'
#
loop_
_entity.id
_entity.type
_entity.pdbx_description
1 polymer ?
#
loop_
_entity_poly.entity_id
_entity_poly.type
_entity_poly.pdbx_seq_one_letter_code
_entity_poly.pdbx_strand_id
1 'polypeptide(L)'
;MISRIGAKLGWRVVRGSSTDGGKKAYNEILEILKSKDAVFAITPDGPQGPAKIPKPGAIRAAQRSGAIIVPVAGQSSRRWSFKNWDTFYLSKPFGTITLTFGKPLSFSKESSFEECSSTLKQSLDQLEEKVNKHVGLVADS
;
A
#
# COMPACT_ATOMS: atom_id res chain seq x y z
N MET A 1 1.33 -17.40 7.54
CA MET A 1 0.94 -18.13 6.33
C MET A 1 1.25 -17.34 5.05
N ILE A 2 0.81 -16.08 4.95
CA ILE A 2 1.05 -15.18 3.79
C ILE A 2 2.55 -15.03 3.45
N SER A 3 3.42 -14.86 4.44
CA SER A 3 4.87 -14.71 4.21
C SER A 3 5.56 -15.95 3.63
N ARG A 4 5.08 -17.16 3.95
CA ARG A 4 5.61 -18.42 3.38
C ARG A 4 5.18 -18.60 1.93
N ILE A 5 3.96 -18.17 1.58
CA ILE A 5 3.46 -18.19 0.20
C ILE A 5 4.19 -17.12 -0.61
N GLY A 6 4.35 -15.90 -0.09
CA GLY A 6 5.13 -14.85 -0.74
C GLY A 6 6.56 -15.28 -1.05
N ALA A 7 7.24 -15.94 -0.11
CA ALA A 7 8.58 -16.48 -0.34
C ALA A 7 8.61 -17.51 -1.49
N LYS A 8 7.60 -18.37 -1.61
CA LYS A 8 7.47 -19.31 -2.74
C LYS A 8 7.19 -18.61 -4.08
N LEU A 9 6.62 -17.41 -4.06
CA LEU A 9 6.40 -16.56 -5.23
C LEU A 9 7.62 -15.65 -5.53
N GLY A 10 8.75 -15.87 -4.86
CA GLY A 10 9.99 -15.12 -5.05
C GLY A 10 10.05 -13.78 -4.30
N TRP A 11 9.08 -13.49 -3.41
CA TRP A 11 9.08 -12.23 -2.66
C TRP A 11 10.00 -12.31 -1.45
N ARG A 12 10.84 -11.29 -1.28
CA ARG A 12 11.55 -11.07 -0.02
C ARG A 12 10.63 -10.33 0.95
N VAL A 13 10.16 -11.03 1.99
CA VAL A 13 9.20 -10.48 2.95
C VAL A 13 9.94 -9.90 4.16
N VAL A 14 9.87 -8.58 4.33
CA VAL A 14 10.34 -7.90 5.55
C VAL A 14 9.22 -7.92 6.59
N ARG A 15 9.50 -8.40 7.81
CA ARG A 15 8.53 -8.37 8.92
C ARG A 15 8.90 -7.28 9.92
N GLY A 16 7.97 -6.36 10.17
CA GLY A 16 8.04 -5.42 11.30
C GLY A 16 7.00 -5.77 12.36
N SER A 17 7.39 -5.70 13.64
CA SER A 17 6.45 -5.66 14.79
C SER A 17 6.36 -4.22 15.32
N SER A 18 5.30 -3.88 16.02
CA SER A 18 5.11 -2.56 16.68
C SER A 18 6.09 -2.30 17.86
N THR A 19 7.04 -3.20 18.09
CA THR A 19 8.08 -3.15 19.14
C THR A 19 9.48 -3.00 18.51
N ASP A 20 10.56 -3.41 19.18
CA ASP A 20 11.96 -3.34 18.69
C ASP A 20 12.21 -3.88 17.27
N GLY A 21 11.34 -4.77 16.78
CA GLY A 21 11.35 -5.26 15.41
C GLY A 21 11.07 -4.19 14.35
N GLY A 22 10.35 -3.13 14.68
CA GLY A 22 9.97 -2.06 13.75
C GLY A 22 11.15 -1.25 13.24
N LYS A 23 12.10 -0.90 14.11
CA LYS A 23 13.32 -0.16 13.71
C LYS A 23 14.25 -1.00 12.84
N LYS A 24 14.40 -2.28 13.18
CA LYS A 24 15.18 -3.24 12.37
C LYS A 24 14.56 -3.42 10.98
N ALA A 25 13.25 -3.63 10.92
CA ALA A 25 12.52 -3.74 9.65
C ALA A 25 12.65 -2.47 8.80
N TYR A 26 12.54 -1.29 9.42
CA TYR A 26 12.72 -0.02 8.71
C TYR A 26 14.12 0.14 8.11
N ASN A 27 15.16 -0.22 8.86
CA ASN A 27 16.53 -0.20 8.34
C ASN A 27 16.72 -1.20 7.19
N GLU A 28 16.13 -2.39 7.29
CA GLU A 28 16.16 -3.37 6.18
C GLU A 28 15.48 -2.83 4.92
N ILE A 29 14.34 -2.13 5.07
CA ILE A 29 13.67 -1.45 3.95
C ILE A 29 14.60 -0.42 3.30
N LEU A 30 15.29 0.40 4.10
CA LEU A 30 16.23 1.40 3.58
C LEU A 30 17.39 0.76 2.84
N GLU A 31 17.96 -0.34 3.34
CA GLU A 31 19.03 -1.07 2.64
C GLU A 31 18.54 -1.68 1.33
N ILE A 32 17.33 -2.24 1.30
CA ILE A 32 16.71 -2.77 0.08
C ILE A 32 16.53 -1.65 -0.95
N LEU A 33 15.99 -0.49 -0.53
CA LEU A 33 15.71 0.65 -1.41
C LEU A 33 16.96 1.39 -1.92
N LYS A 34 18.16 1.10 -1.38
CA LYS A 34 19.41 1.59 -1.98
C LYS A 34 19.75 0.89 -3.29
N SER A 35 19.25 -0.33 -3.51
CA SER A 35 19.41 -1.03 -4.78
C SER A 35 18.42 -0.49 -5.80
N LYS A 36 18.88 -0.18 -7.01
CA LYS A 36 18.03 0.35 -8.09
C LYS A 36 17.03 -0.68 -8.64
N ASP A 37 17.25 -1.96 -8.36
CA ASP A 37 16.43 -3.07 -8.88
C ASP A 37 15.39 -3.56 -7.85
N ALA A 38 15.27 -2.88 -6.71
CA ALA A 38 14.36 -3.29 -5.65
C ALA A 38 12.98 -2.65 -5.79
N VAL A 39 11.94 -3.49 -5.84
CA VAL A 39 10.54 -3.06 -5.71
C VAL A 39 10.04 -3.45 -4.32
N PHE A 40 9.65 -2.46 -3.51
CA PHE A 40 9.11 -2.67 -2.18
C PHE A 40 7.64 -2.26 -2.12
N ALA A 41 6.78 -3.20 -1.72
CA ALA A 41 5.34 -2.95 -1.57
C ALA A 41 4.98 -2.78 -0.09
N ILE A 42 4.31 -1.67 0.24
CA ILE A 42 3.75 -1.41 1.58
C ILE A 42 2.25 -1.31 1.43
N THR A 43 1.51 -2.14 2.16
CA THR A 43 0.07 -1.92 2.31
C THR A 43 -0.16 -0.88 3.42
N PRO A 44 -0.85 0.24 3.13
CA PRO A 44 -1.16 1.24 4.14
C PRO A 44 -2.04 0.62 5.25
N ASP A 45 -2.92 -0.30 4.89
CA ASP A 45 -3.77 -1.01 5.85
C ASP A 45 -3.06 -2.26 6.40
N GLY A 46 -2.86 -2.23 7.72
CA GLY A 46 -2.67 -3.43 8.55
C GLY A 46 -3.77 -3.44 9.62
N PRO A 47 -3.95 -4.54 10.37
CA PRO A 47 -5.14 -4.84 11.20
C PRO A 47 -5.40 -3.88 12.38
N GLN A 48 -4.68 -2.75 12.50
CA GLN A 48 -4.73 -1.84 13.65
C GLN A 48 -4.48 -0.37 13.29
N GLY A 49 -4.92 0.12 12.13
CA GLY A 49 -4.82 1.55 11.80
C GLY A 49 -6.10 2.09 11.18
N PRO A 50 -6.45 3.37 11.40
CA PRO A 50 -7.59 3.98 10.71
C PRO A 50 -7.36 3.85 9.20
N ALA A 51 -8.38 3.33 8.51
CA ALA A 51 -8.34 3.17 7.06
C ALA A 51 -7.90 4.48 6.38
N LYS A 52 -7.10 4.36 5.32
CA LYS A 52 -6.75 5.48 4.41
C LYS A 52 -5.74 6.52 4.93
N ILE A 53 -5.00 6.27 6.00
CA ILE A 53 -3.87 7.14 6.39
C ILE A 53 -2.54 6.51 5.92
N PRO A 54 -1.77 7.19 5.03
CA PRO A 54 -0.46 6.71 4.64
C PRO A 54 0.46 6.53 5.86
N LYS A 55 1.00 5.33 6.04
CA LYS A 55 1.94 5.06 7.15
C LYS A 55 3.18 5.95 7.01
N PRO A 56 3.59 6.67 8.08
CA PRO A 56 4.76 7.56 8.03
C PRO A 56 6.06 6.91 7.53
N GLY A 57 6.21 5.60 7.74
CA GLY A 57 7.38 4.84 7.32
C GLY A 57 7.60 4.80 5.80
N ALA A 58 6.54 4.78 4.99
CA ALA A 58 6.66 4.73 3.53
C ALA A 58 7.23 6.04 2.96
N ILE A 59 6.67 7.17 3.40
CA ILE A 59 7.10 8.50 2.99
C ILE A 59 8.53 8.75 3.45
N ARG A 60 8.85 8.47 4.73
CA ARG A 60 10.21 8.65 5.26
C ARG A 60 11.23 7.74 4.59
N ALA A 61 10.86 6.52 4.23
CA ALA A 61 11.74 5.62 3.49
C ALA A 61 12.05 6.18 2.09
N ALA A 62 11.04 6.67 1.37
CA ALA A 62 11.21 7.32 0.08
C ALA A 62 12.11 8.56 0.17
N GLN A 63 11.84 9.48 1.11
CA GLN A 63 12.68 10.66 1.34
C GLN A 63 14.14 10.31 1.63
N ARG A 64 14.39 9.29 2.48
CA ARG A 64 15.75 8.92 2.87
C ARG A 64 16.53 8.19 1.79
N SER A 65 15.86 7.34 1.01
CA SER A 65 16.48 6.52 -0.04
C SER A 65 16.51 7.21 -1.41
N GLY A 66 15.67 8.24 -1.62
CA GLY A 66 15.42 8.80 -2.95
C GLY A 66 14.51 7.92 -3.82
N ALA A 67 13.89 6.88 -3.24
CA ALA A 67 12.99 6.00 -3.97
C ALA A 67 11.69 6.72 -4.36
N ILE A 68 11.13 6.32 -5.50
CA ILE A 68 9.86 6.83 -6.02
C ILE A 68 8.73 5.98 -5.45
N ILE A 69 7.66 6.63 -4.96
CA ILE A 69 6.44 5.95 -4.54
C ILE A 69 5.50 5.86 -5.74
N VAL A 70 5.01 4.66 -6.05
CA VAL A 70 3.94 4.45 -7.04
C VAL A 70 2.67 4.06 -6.28
N PRO A 71 1.67 4.96 -6.17
CA PRO A 71 0.39 4.63 -5.53
C PRO A 71 -0.35 3.57 -6.35
N VAL A 72 -0.99 2.61 -5.68
CA VAL A 72 -1.74 1.53 -6.34
C VAL A 72 -3.07 1.33 -5.62
N ALA A 73 -4.17 1.27 -6.37
CA ALA A 73 -5.47 0.84 -5.87
C ALA A 73 -5.94 -0.43 -6.58
N GLY A 74 -6.60 -1.31 -5.85
CA GLY A 74 -7.13 -2.56 -6.38
C GLY A 74 -8.59 -2.76 -5.97
N GLN A 75 -9.41 -3.26 -6.90
CA GLN A 75 -10.81 -3.60 -6.61
C GLN A 75 -11.23 -4.86 -7.35
N SER A 76 -12.17 -5.60 -6.76
CA SER A 76 -12.81 -6.75 -7.40
C SER A 76 -14.22 -6.42 -7.87
N SER A 77 -14.59 -6.86 -9.09
CA SER A 77 -15.94 -6.69 -9.63
C SER A 77 -16.98 -7.55 -8.91
N ARG A 78 -16.56 -8.61 -8.21
CA ARG A 78 -17.44 -9.47 -7.43
C ARG A 78 -16.80 -9.74 -6.08
N ARG A 79 -17.43 -9.26 -5.00
CA ARG A 79 -16.90 -9.43 -3.64
C ARG A 79 -17.97 -9.87 -2.66
N TRP A 80 -17.56 -10.66 -1.67
CA TRP A 80 -18.33 -10.82 -0.45
C TRP A 80 -17.91 -9.73 0.54
N SER A 81 -18.89 -8.98 1.06
CA SER A 81 -18.71 -8.07 2.19
C SER A 81 -19.32 -8.73 3.43
N PHE A 82 -18.52 -8.89 4.48
CA PHE A 82 -18.98 -9.43 5.75
C PHE A 82 -19.08 -8.28 6.76
N LYS A 83 -20.21 -8.16 7.47
CA LYS A 83 -20.45 -7.01 8.36
C LYS A 83 -19.56 -7.01 9.62
N ASN A 84 -19.04 -8.15 10.08
CA ASN A 84 -18.06 -8.28 11.18
C ASN A 84 -17.15 -9.50 10.84
N TRP A 85 -15.81 -9.49 10.83
CA TRP A 85 -14.81 -9.27 11.90
C TRP A 85 -13.47 -8.78 11.29
N ASP A 86 -13.32 -7.46 11.12
CA ASP A 86 -12.23 -6.73 10.42
C ASP A 86 -12.36 -6.76 8.87
N THR A 87 -12.64 -5.60 8.28
CA THR A 87 -13.23 -5.38 6.94
C THR A 87 -12.36 -5.92 5.79
N PHE A 88 -12.37 -7.24 5.59
CA PHE A 88 -11.77 -7.91 4.45
C PHE A 88 -12.81 -8.11 3.33
N TYR A 89 -12.48 -7.63 2.14
CA TYR A 89 -13.21 -7.98 0.92
C TYR A 89 -12.64 -9.28 0.35
N LEU A 90 -13.44 -10.34 0.32
CA LEU A 90 -13.06 -11.56 -0.37
C LEU A 90 -13.56 -11.50 -1.82
N SER A 91 -12.62 -11.50 -2.77
CA SER A 91 -12.94 -11.59 -4.19
C SER A 91 -13.64 -12.91 -4.47
N LYS A 92 -14.83 -12.86 -5.07
CA LYS A 92 -15.58 -14.04 -5.49
C LYS A 92 -14.86 -14.71 -6.67
N PRO A 93 -14.89 -16.05 -6.76
CA PRO A 93 -14.46 -16.75 -7.97
C PRO A 93 -15.14 -16.19 -9.22
N PHE A 94 -14.41 -16.17 -10.34
CA PHE A 94 -14.87 -15.63 -11.63
C PHE A 94 -15.20 -14.12 -11.61
N GLY A 95 -14.75 -13.39 -10.58
CA GLY A 95 -14.68 -11.94 -10.58
C GLY A 95 -13.38 -11.44 -11.23
N THR A 96 -13.41 -10.24 -11.77
CA THR A 96 -12.23 -9.55 -12.31
C THR A 96 -11.61 -8.70 -11.20
N ILE A 97 -10.29 -8.80 -11.01
CA ILE A 97 -9.54 -7.89 -10.13
C ILE A 97 -8.87 -6.84 -11.03
N THR A 98 -9.21 -5.57 -10.80
CA THR A 98 -8.58 -4.45 -11.49
C THR A 98 -7.57 -3.81 -10.55
N LEU A 99 -6.34 -3.64 -11.02
CA LEU A 99 -5.31 -2.85 -10.36
C LEU A 99 -5.07 -1.58 -11.18
N THR A 100 -5.07 -0.43 -10.52
CA THR A 100 -4.79 0.86 -11.14
C THR A 100 -3.57 1.48 -10.48
N PHE A 101 -2.58 1.82 -11.29
CA PHE A 101 -1.35 2.49 -10.87
C PHE A 101 -1.49 3.99 -11.05
N GLY A 102 -1.07 4.75 -10.04
CA GLY A 102 -1.04 6.21 -10.04
C GLY A 102 0.23 6.77 -10.66
N LYS A 103 0.27 8.10 -10.69
CA LYS A 103 1.49 8.81 -11.10
C LYS A 103 2.60 8.55 -10.09
N PRO A 104 3.85 8.32 -10.53
CA PRO A 104 4.98 8.19 -9.61
C PRO A 104 5.20 9.50 -8.84
N LEU A 105 5.41 9.37 -7.52
CA LEU A 105 5.63 10.47 -6.58
C LEU A 105 7.07 10.42 -6.06
N SER A 106 7.80 11.51 -6.24
CA SER A 106 9.15 11.69 -5.68
C SER A 106 9.07 12.69 -4.53
N PHE A 107 9.65 12.34 -3.38
CA PHE A 107 9.68 13.18 -2.19
C PHE A 107 11.12 13.49 -1.81
N SER A 108 11.44 14.79 -1.71
CA SER A 108 12.76 15.24 -1.26
C SER A 108 12.88 15.13 0.27
N LYS A 109 14.11 15.15 0.79
CA LYS A 109 14.35 15.14 2.25
C LYS A 109 13.89 16.43 2.92
N GLU A 110 13.83 17.50 2.15
CA GLU A 110 13.49 18.85 2.54
C GLU A 110 11.98 19.10 2.53
N SER A 111 11.20 18.25 1.84
CA SER A 111 9.74 18.36 1.75
C SER A 111 9.07 18.12 3.11
N SER A 112 8.04 18.91 3.41
CA SER A 112 7.23 18.74 4.62
C SER A 112 6.52 17.39 4.59
N PHE A 113 6.57 16.68 5.73
CA PHE A 113 5.90 15.38 5.87
C PHE A 113 4.39 15.49 5.64
N GLU A 114 3.77 16.58 6.12
CA GLU A 114 2.32 16.80 5.98
C GLU A 114 1.92 16.96 4.51
N GLU A 115 2.70 17.71 3.73
CA GLU A 115 2.48 17.90 2.29
C GLU A 115 2.63 16.60 1.52
N CYS A 116 3.69 15.84 1.80
CA CYS A 116 3.91 14.52 1.19
C CYS A 116 2.79 13.55 1.53
N SER A 117 2.34 13.54 2.80
CA SER A 117 1.25 12.69 3.27
C SER A 117 -0.07 13.06 2.61
N SER A 118 -0.36 14.36 2.49
CA SER A 118 -1.55 14.86 1.81
C SER A 118 -1.55 14.49 0.32
N THR A 119 -0.43 14.68 -0.36
CA THR A 119 -0.27 14.35 -1.79
C THR A 119 -0.46 12.86 -2.05
N LEU A 120 0.18 12.00 -1.23
CA LEU A 120 0.05 10.56 -1.35
C LEU A 120 -1.39 10.11 -1.07
N LYS A 121 -2.02 10.65 -0.03
CA LYS A 121 -3.42 10.36 0.29
C LYS A 121 -4.35 10.74 -0.85
N GLN A 122 -4.25 11.97 -1.37
CA GLN A 122 -5.06 12.44 -2.49
C GLN A 122 -4.90 11.56 -3.72
N SER A 123 -3.67 11.13 -4.03
CA SER A 123 -3.43 10.21 -5.14
C SER A 123 -4.06 8.83 -4.92
N LEU A 124 -4.06 8.32 -3.68
CA LEU A 124 -4.69 7.04 -3.36
C LEU A 124 -6.22 7.14 -3.45
N ASP A 125 -6.82 8.20 -2.93
CA ASP A 125 -8.27 8.45 -2.97
C ASP A 125 -8.76 8.55 -4.43
N GLN A 126 -8.05 9.29 -5.28
CA GLN A 126 -8.37 9.39 -6.72
C GLN A 126 -8.29 8.04 -7.45
N LEU A 127 -7.32 7.20 -7.09
CA LEU A 127 -7.19 5.87 -7.66
C LEU A 127 -8.30 4.94 -7.19
N GLU A 128 -8.71 5.04 -5.93
CA GLU A 128 -9.84 4.28 -5.37
C GLU A 128 -11.14 4.61 -6.13
N GLU A 129 -11.42 5.90 -6.34
CA GLU A 129 -12.57 6.32 -7.14
C GLU A 129 -12.50 5.80 -8.58
N LYS A 130 -11.34 5.89 -9.22
CA LYS A 130 -11.14 5.44 -10.61
C LYS A 130 -11.34 3.93 -10.74
N VAL A 131 -10.79 3.15 -9.82
CA VAL A 131 -10.93 1.69 -9.87
C VAL A 131 -12.37 1.26 -9.56
N ASN A 132 -13.05 1.94 -8.62
CA ASN A 132 -14.46 1.67 -8.29
C ASN A 132 -15.38 1.94 -9.49
N LYS A 133 -15.19 3.06 -10.18
CA LYS A 133 -15.90 3.38 -11.44
C LYS A 133 -15.66 2.31 -12.51
N HIS A 134 -14.40 1.87 -12.65
CA HIS A 134 -14.04 0.87 -13.66
C HIS A 134 -14.69 -0.50 -13.42
N VAL A 135 -14.81 -0.94 -12.16
CA VAL A 135 -15.48 -2.21 -11.85
C VAL A 135 -17.01 -2.10 -11.72
N GLY A 136 -17.59 -0.92 -11.98
CA GLY A 136 -19.04 -0.70 -11.94
C GLY A 136 -19.64 -0.61 -10.53
N LEU A 137 -18.82 -0.38 -9.51
CA LEU A 137 -19.28 -0.10 -8.15
C LEU A 137 -19.54 1.40 -8.02
N VAL A 138 -20.70 1.85 -8.51
CA VAL A 138 -21.24 3.17 -8.10
C VAL A 138 -21.83 2.97 -6.72
N ALA A 139 -21.48 3.83 -5.77
CA ALA A 139 -22.05 3.77 -4.43
C ALA A 139 -23.57 3.85 -4.55
N ASP A 140 -24.29 2.84 -4.04
CA ASP A 140 -25.72 2.96 -3.81
C ASP A 140 -25.92 4.13 -2.83
N SER A 141 -26.69 5.11 -3.29
CA SER A 141 -27.09 6.36 -2.63
C SER A 141 -27.62 6.18 -1.21
#